data_AF-A0A952MIM5-F1
#
_entry.id   AF-A0A952MIM5-F1
#
_cell.length_a   1.000
_cell.length_b   1.000
_cell.length_c   1.000
_cell.angle_alpha   90.00
_cell.angle_beta   90.00
_cell.angle_gamma   90.00
#
_symmetry.space_group_name_H-M   'P 1'
#
loop_
_entity.id
_entity.type
_entity.pdbx_description
1 polymer ?
#
loop_
_entity_poly.entity_id
_entity_poly.type
_entity_poly.pdbx_seq_one_letter_code
_entity_poly.pdbx_strand_id
1 'polypeptide(L)'
;MKIFDFNSRDFNLHYKTGFTILTNCCLLIETYVSFRVKKYRSTKRTSRECFAYFFTSEKRFFDLSTGGLPNDFYDNVRCGILHNGETRNGWTITRNKNKPYFEPITKTINATKFANRLKQVLREYQNSLDNSDFDTDDIWINFTNRLTDLISKS
;
A
#
# COMPACT_ATOMS: atom_id res chain seq x y z
N MET A 1 0.87 14.02 -5.77
CA MET A 1 1.63 13.24 -4.76
C MET A 1 3.03 13.83 -4.56
N LYS A 2 3.16 15.07 -4.06
CA LYS A 2 4.45 15.81 -4.02
C LYS A 2 5.48 15.28 -3.02
N ILE A 3 5.07 14.44 -2.06
CA ILE A 3 5.92 13.95 -0.96
C ILE A 3 7.03 12.99 -1.45
N PHE A 4 6.84 12.30 -2.58
CA PHE A 4 7.84 11.40 -3.15
C PHE A 4 8.83 12.09 -4.10
N ASP A 5 8.45 13.23 -4.65
CA ASP A 5 9.20 13.91 -5.71
C ASP A 5 9.84 15.22 -5.22
N PHE A 6 9.48 15.71 -4.02
CA PHE A 6 10.12 16.87 -3.42
C PHE A 6 11.40 16.46 -2.66
N ASN A 7 12.54 16.86 -3.20
CA ASN A 7 13.86 16.47 -2.69
C ASN A 7 14.67 17.69 -2.25
N SER A 8 14.32 18.26 -1.09
CA SER A 8 15.22 19.17 -0.36
C SER A 8 15.85 18.46 0.84
N ARG A 9 17.07 18.84 1.19
CA ARG A 9 17.80 18.27 2.34
C ARG A 9 17.01 18.46 3.63
N ASP A 10 16.49 19.67 3.85
CA ASP A 10 15.69 20.02 5.02
C ASP A 10 14.37 19.27 5.09
N PHE A 11 13.67 19.09 3.96
CA PHE A 11 12.43 18.31 3.94
C PHE A 11 12.67 16.83 4.31
N ASN A 12 13.74 16.23 3.77
CA ASN A 12 14.07 14.84 4.05
C ASN A 12 14.53 14.60 5.50
N LEU A 13 15.14 15.61 6.12
CA LEU A 13 15.59 15.58 7.52
C LEU A 13 14.42 15.82 8.49
N HIS A 14 13.64 16.88 8.27
CA HIS A 14 12.72 17.40 9.28
C HIS A 14 11.26 16.97 9.09
N TYR A 15 10.84 16.67 7.87
CA TYR A 15 9.40 16.47 7.56
C TYR A 15 9.07 15.09 6.98
N LYS A 16 10.06 14.40 6.41
CA LYS A 16 9.86 13.04 5.88
C LYS A 16 9.88 12.01 7.01
N THR A 17 8.75 11.76 7.66
CA THR A 17 8.69 10.72 8.69
C THR A 17 8.38 9.34 8.09
N GLY A 18 8.90 8.27 8.69
CA GLY A 18 8.59 6.91 8.27
C GLY A 18 7.10 6.59 8.42
N PHE A 19 6.48 7.17 9.46
CA PHE A 19 5.04 7.11 9.73
C PHE A 19 4.22 7.66 8.57
N THR A 20 4.43 8.92 8.17
CA THR A 20 3.67 9.53 7.07
C THR A 20 3.84 8.76 5.75
N ILE A 21 5.03 8.23 5.50
CA ILE A 21 5.26 7.38 4.32
C ILE A 21 4.37 6.13 4.37
N LEU A 22 4.35 5.40 5.49
CA LEU A 22 3.51 4.21 5.63
C LEU A 22 2.01 4.50 5.67
N THR A 23 1.59 5.62 6.26
CA THR A 23 0.19 6.07 6.19
C THR A 23 -0.27 6.20 4.74
N ASN A 24 0.52 6.88 3.91
CA ASN A 24 0.25 7.02 2.49
C ASN A 24 0.28 5.67 1.76
N CYS A 25 1.22 4.78 2.10
CA CYS A 25 1.27 3.45 1.52
C CYS A 25 0.02 2.63 1.84
N CYS A 26 -0.48 2.69 3.07
CA CYS A 26 -1.71 1.98 3.46
C CYS A 26 -2.93 2.48 2.68
N LEU A 27 -3.05 3.81 2.50
CA LEU A 27 -4.10 4.40 1.66
C LEU A 27 -4.00 3.93 0.21
N LEU A 28 -2.79 3.93 -0.35
CA LEU A 28 -2.54 3.53 -1.73
C LEU A 28 -2.78 2.03 -1.96
N ILE A 29 -2.45 1.16 -1.00
CA ILE A 29 -2.75 -0.28 -1.08
C ILE A 29 -4.25 -0.51 -1.20
N GLU A 30 -5.04 0.09 -0.31
CA GLU A 30 -6.50 -0.07 -0.31
C GLU A 30 -7.11 0.50 -1.61
N THR A 31 -6.60 1.65 -2.06
CA THR A 31 -7.01 2.24 -3.34
C THR A 31 -6.70 1.31 -4.50
N TYR A 32 -5.44 0.88 -4.64
CA TYR A 32 -4.98 -0.03 -5.70
C TYR A 32 -5.85 -1.29 -5.80
N VAL A 33 -6.08 -1.97 -4.68
CA VAL A 33 -6.89 -3.20 -4.65
C VAL A 33 -8.33 -2.91 -5.08
N SER A 34 -8.92 -1.78 -4.66
CA SER A 34 -10.30 -1.41 -5.04
C SER A 34 -10.48 -1.11 -6.53
N PHE A 35 -9.42 -0.64 -7.21
CA PHE A 35 -9.41 -0.40 -8.65
C PHE A 35 -9.07 -1.66 -9.45
N ARG A 36 -8.25 -2.56 -8.88
CA ARG A 36 -7.79 -3.76 -9.57
C ARG A 36 -8.81 -4.91 -9.53
N VAL A 37 -9.54 -5.06 -8.43
CA VAL A 37 -10.31 -6.27 -8.11
C VAL A 37 -11.77 -5.96 -7.82
N LYS A 38 -12.66 -6.48 -8.66
CA LYS A 38 -14.12 -6.32 -8.52
C LYS A 38 -14.65 -6.60 -7.11
N LYS A 39 -14.18 -7.67 -6.45
CA LYS A 39 -14.58 -8.05 -5.09
C LYS A 39 -14.37 -6.92 -4.06
N TYR A 40 -13.33 -6.11 -4.24
CA TYR A 40 -12.91 -5.07 -3.30
C TYR A 40 -13.29 -3.65 -3.75
N ARG A 41 -14.15 -3.52 -4.77
CA ARG A 41 -14.68 -2.24 -5.27
C ARG A 41 -15.33 -1.39 -4.15
N SER A 42 -15.97 -2.05 -3.19
CA SER A 42 -16.35 -1.46 -1.90
C SER A 42 -15.49 -2.07 -0.80
N THR A 43 -14.66 -1.23 -0.16
CA THR A 43 -13.78 -1.66 0.93
C THR A 43 -14.46 -1.62 2.31
N LYS A 44 -15.75 -1.22 2.37
CA LYS A 44 -16.53 -1.22 3.62
C LYS A 44 -16.53 -2.64 4.21
N ARG A 45 -15.93 -2.77 5.39
CA ARG A 45 -15.76 -4.03 6.15
C ARG A 45 -14.85 -5.09 5.51
N THR A 46 -14.22 -4.79 4.37
CA THR A 46 -13.32 -5.72 3.68
C THR A 46 -11.87 -5.24 3.62
N SER A 47 -11.52 -4.12 4.28
CA SER A 47 -10.16 -3.56 4.28
C SER A 47 -9.11 -4.59 4.76
N ARG A 48 -9.40 -5.38 5.81
CA ARG A 48 -8.51 -6.50 6.22
C ARG A 48 -8.24 -7.47 5.07
N GLU A 49 -9.29 -7.92 4.39
CA GLU A 49 -9.17 -8.81 3.24
C GLU A 49 -8.44 -8.15 2.08
N CYS A 50 -8.57 -6.84 1.89
CA CYS A 50 -7.82 -6.11 0.86
C CYS A 50 -6.32 -6.17 1.12
N PHE A 51 -5.88 -5.98 2.36
CA PHE A 51 -4.47 -6.09 2.73
C PHE A 51 -3.98 -7.54 2.64
N ALA A 52 -4.78 -8.51 3.07
CA ALA A 52 -4.47 -9.93 2.90
C ALA A 52 -4.29 -10.29 1.42
N TYR A 53 -5.22 -9.86 0.57
CA TYR A 53 -5.15 -10.03 -0.88
C TYR A 53 -3.90 -9.36 -1.46
N PHE A 54 -3.63 -8.10 -1.12
CA PHE A 54 -2.46 -7.37 -1.61
C PHE A 54 -1.16 -8.11 -1.30
N PHE A 55 -0.93 -8.48 -0.04
CA PHE A 55 0.34 -9.12 0.35
C PHE A 55 0.50 -10.53 -0.23
N THR A 56 -0.60 -11.23 -0.50
CA THR A 56 -0.55 -12.58 -1.09
C THR A 56 -0.52 -12.60 -2.62
N SER A 57 -0.98 -11.54 -3.28
CA SER A 57 -0.97 -11.43 -4.75
C SER A 57 0.26 -10.69 -5.30
N GLU A 58 0.81 -9.74 -4.55
CA GLU A 58 1.93 -8.93 -5.03
C GLU A 58 3.29 -9.58 -4.68
N LYS A 59 3.93 -10.18 -5.70
CA LYS A 59 5.25 -10.84 -5.56
C LYS A 59 6.32 -9.99 -4.89
N ARG A 60 6.24 -8.66 -5.04
CA ARG A 60 7.18 -7.70 -4.42
C ARG A 60 7.05 -7.64 -2.90
N PHE A 61 6.02 -8.22 -2.32
CA PHE A 61 5.76 -8.25 -0.89
C PHE A 61 5.64 -9.67 -0.33
N PHE A 62 6.18 -10.68 -1.03
CA PHE A 62 6.10 -12.08 -0.63
C PHE A 62 6.50 -12.36 0.83
N ASP A 63 7.49 -11.65 1.40
CA ASP A 63 7.91 -11.86 2.79
C ASP A 63 6.85 -11.44 3.82
N LEU A 64 5.85 -10.67 3.42
CA LEU A 64 4.67 -10.31 4.22
C LEU A 64 3.45 -11.20 3.91
N SER A 65 3.56 -12.18 3.02
CA SER A 65 2.43 -13.01 2.56
C SER A 65 2.12 -14.21 3.45
N THR A 66 3.03 -14.58 4.36
CA THR A 66 3.01 -15.86 5.07
C THR A 66 2.70 -15.72 6.57
N GLY A 67 2.38 -16.83 7.24
CA GLY A 67 2.35 -16.91 8.71
C GLY A 67 1.36 -15.97 9.41
N GLY A 68 0.29 -15.53 8.73
CA GLY A 68 -0.66 -14.57 9.28
C GLY A 68 -0.16 -13.11 9.30
N LEU A 69 1.06 -12.84 8.81
CA LEU A 69 1.63 -11.49 8.70
C LEU A 69 0.75 -10.48 7.97
N PRO A 70 -0.04 -10.83 6.93
CA PRO A 70 -0.94 -9.85 6.32
C PRO A 70 -1.97 -9.27 7.29
N ASN A 71 -2.56 -10.14 8.13
CA ASN A 71 -3.54 -9.75 9.13
C ASN A 71 -2.85 -9.03 10.31
N ASP A 72 -1.68 -9.51 10.72
CA ASP A 72 -0.88 -8.89 11.78
C ASP A 72 -0.46 -7.46 11.39
N PHE A 73 -0.02 -7.25 10.14
CA PHE A 73 0.28 -5.93 9.59
C PHE A 73 -0.97 -5.04 9.59
N TYR A 74 -2.12 -5.57 9.15
CA TYR A 74 -3.36 -4.80 9.09
C TYR A 74 -3.74 -4.25 10.47
N ASP A 75 -3.71 -5.09 11.51
CA ASP A 75 -4.09 -4.69 12.87
C ASP A 75 -3.08 -3.76 13.51
N ASN A 76 -1.79 -4.07 13.36
CA ASN A 76 -0.75 -3.47 14.18
C ASN A 76 0.02 -2.34 13.49
N VAL A 77 -0.06 -2.26 12.17
CA VAL A 77 0.56 -1.18 11.39
C VAL A 77 -0.54 -0.29 10.80
N ARG A 78 -1.42 -0.82 9.95
CA ARG A 78 -2.43 0.01 9.27
C ARG A 78 -3.43 0.62 10.26
N CYS A 79 -4.09 -0.20 11.08
CA CYS A 79 -5.07 0.29 12.06
C CYS A 79 -4.41 1.11 13.17
N GLY A 80 -3.24 0.69 13.66
CA GLY A 80 -2.45 1.47 14.62
C GLY A 80 -2.16 2.89 14.11
N ILE A 81 -1.63 3.01 12.89
CA ILE A 81 -1.23 4.30 12.33
C ILE A 81 -2.45 5.18 12.08
N LEU A 82 -3.55 4.62 11.54
CA LEU A 82 -4.73 5.41 11.16
C LEU A 82 -5.63 5.80 12.34
N HIS A 83 -5.71 4.98 13.39
CA HIS A 83 -6.58 5.28 14.53
C HIS A 83 -5.83 5.95 15.69
N ASN A 84 -4.54 5.64 15.87
CA ASN A 84 -3.78 6.08 17.04
C ASN A 84 -2.47 6.80 16.71
N GLY A 85 -2.07 6.85 15.43
CA GLY A 85 -0.77 7.44 15.05
C GLY A 85 0.44 6.63 15.51
N GLU A 86 0.29 5.33 15.80
CA GLU A 86 1.34 4.46 16.34
C GLU A 86 1.43 3.11 15.62
N THR A 87 2.51 2.35 15.84
CA THR A 87 2.55 0.91 15.54
C THR A 87 2.45 0.10 16.83
N ARG A 88 1.89 -1.10 16.76
CA ARG A 88 1.58 -1.93 17.95
C ARG A 88 2.30 -3.28 17.91
N ASN A 89 2.26 -4.03 19.01
CA ASN A 89 2.69 -5.44 19.09
C ASN A 89 4.09 -5.72 18.51
N GLY A 90 5.04 -4.85 18.85
CA GLY A 90 6.45 -4.97 18.45
C GLY A 90 6.77 -4.51 17.03
N TRP A 91 5.77 -4.07 16.24
CA TRP A 91 6.03 -3.49 14.94
C TRP A 91 6.75 -2.15 15.06
N THR A 92 7.79 -1.95 14.26
CA THR A 92 8.55 -0.69 14.23
C THR A 92 8.79 -0.22 12.80
N ILE A 93 9.08 1.07 12.66
CA ILE A 93 9.34 1.71 11.37
C ILE A 93 10.75 2.29 11.37
N THR A 94 11.52 1.97 10.33
CA THR A 94 12.84 2.56 10.09
C THR A 94 12.91 3.23 8.71
N ARG A 95 13.91 4.09 8.53
CA ARG A 95 14.32 4.65 7.23
C ARG A 95 15.80 4.37 6.93
N ASN A 96 16.45 3.55 7.75
CA ASN A 96 17.88 3.26 7.59
C ASN A 96 18.13 2.55 6.25
N LYS A 97 18.96 3.15 5.38
CA LYS A 97 19.26 2.63 4.04
C LYS A 97 19.87 1.22 4.05
N ASN A 98 20.56 0.86 5.13
CA ASN A 98 21.26 -0.43 5.28
C ASN A 98 20.34 -1.55 5.75
N LYS A 99 19.12 -1.25 6.23
CA LYS A 99 18.14 -2.26 6.66
C LYS A 99 17.30 -2.76 5.47
N PRO A 100 16.84 -4.03 5.44
CA PRO A 100 15.97 -4.56 4.39
C PRO A 100 14.62 -3.81 4.35
N TYR A 101 13.76 -4.11 3.37
CA TYR A 101 12.44 -3.47 3.32
C TYR A 101 11.52 -3.94 4.47
N PHE A 102 11.69 -5.19 4.88
CA PHE A 102 11.01 -5.83 6.00
C PHE A 102 11.99 -6.80 6.68
N GLU A 103 12.01 -6.79 8.00
CA GLU A 103 12.75 -7.72 8.85
C GLU A 103 11.74 -8.49 9.71
N PRO A 104 11.44 -9.76 9.39
CA PRO A 104 10.35 -10.51 10.02
C PRO A 104 10.61 -10.79 11.51
N ILE A 105 11.87 -11.04 11.91
CA ILE A 105 12.20 -11.40 13.30
C ILE A 105 11.90 -10.23 14.24
N THR A 106 12.23 -9.01 13.83
CA THR A 106 12.05 -7.80 14.65
C THR A 106 10.79 -7.01 14.28
N LYS A 107 9.99 -7.51 13.34
CA LYS A 107 8.81 -6.82 12.77
C LYS A 107 9.10 -5.36 12.37
N THR A 108 10.27 -5.14 11.76
CA THR A 108 10.70 -3.80 11.36
C THR A 108 10.41 -3.55 9.88
N ILE A 109 9.65 -2.50 9.58
CA ILE A 109 9.39 -2.06 8.20
C ILE A 109 10.29 -0.88 7.86
N ASN A 110 11.02 -0.96 6.75
CA ASN A 110 11.69 0.20 6.19
C ASN A 110 10.75 0.96 5.27
N ALA A 111 10.21 2.08 5.76
CA ALA A 111 9.19 2.86 5.07
C ALA A 111 9.62 3.32 3.67
N THR A 112 10.90 3.68 3.50
CA THR A 112 11.41 4.16 2.20
C THR A 112 11.45 3.02 1.18
N LYS A 113 11.95 1.85 1.58
CA LYS A 113 12.01 0.68 0.69
C LYS A 113 10.63 0.10 0.43
N PHE A 114 9.73 0.09 1.42
CA PHE A 114 8.34 -0.30 1.27
C PHE A 114 7.63 0.59 0.23
N ALA A 115 7.75 1.91 0.34
CA ALA A 115 7.16 2.84 -0.61
C ALA A 115 7.72 2.67 -2.03
N ASN A 116 9.02 2.44 -2.17
CA ASN A 116 9.63 2.19 -3.48
C ASN A 116 9.09 0.90 -4.12
N ARG A 117 8.86 -0.16 -3.34
CA ARG A 117 8.24 -1.39 -3.82
C ARG A 117 6.78 -1.15 -4.23
N LEU A 118 6.01 -0.41 -3.44
CA LEU A 118 4.63 -0.05 -3.79
C LEU A 118 4.56 0.81 -5.06
N LYS A 119 5.50 1.76 -5.23
CA LYS A 119 5.63 2.55 -6.47
C LYS A 119 5.86 1.66 -7.69
N GLN A 120 6.61 0.56 -7.55
CA GLN A 120 6.80 -0.40 -8.63
C GLN A 120 5.51 -1.17 -8.94
N VAL A 121 4.75 -1.61 -7.93
CA VAL A 121 3.43 -2.24 -8.13
C VAL A 121 2.49 -1.31 -8.91
N LEU A 122 2.41 -0.04 -8.52
CA LEU A 122 1.55 0.95 -9.21
C LEU A 122 1.98 1.20 -10.66
N ARG A 123 3.30 1.20 -10.94
CA ARG A 123 3.83 1.31 -12.31
C ARG A 123 3.51 0.08 -13.15
N GLU A 124 3.63 -1.12 -12.57
CA GLU A 124 3.27 -2.35 -13.25
C GLU A 124 1.77 -2.40 -13.56
N TYR A 125 0.93 -1.91 -12.65
CA TYR A 125 -0.50 -1.76 -12.88
C TYR A 125 -0.82 -0.76 -13.99
N GLN A 126 -0.18 0.41 -13.98
CA GLN A 126 -0.29 1.40 -15.06
C GLN A 126 0.10 0.78 -16.41
N ASN A 127 1.26 0.13 -16.49
CA ASN A 127 1.68 -0.53 -17.72
C ASN A 127 0.68 -1.60 -18.16
N SER A 128 0.06 -2.32 -17.22
CA SER A 128 -0.96 -3.33 -17.54
C SER A 128 -2.20 -2.68 -18.16
N LEU A 129 -2.64 -1.53 -17.66
CA LEU A 129 -3.72 -0.74 -18.26
C LEU A 129 -3.34 -0.25 -19.66
N ASP A 130 -2.14 0.31 -19.83
CA ASP A 130 -1.68 0.87 -21.11
C ASP A 130 -1.58 -0.20 -22.22
N ASN A 131 -1.44 -1.47 -21.86
CA ASN A 131 -1.32 -2.60 -22.80
C ASN A 131 -2.58 -3.48 -22.87
N SER A 132 -3.68 -3.06 -22.25
CA SER A 132 -4.95 -3.77 -22.25
C SER A 132 -6.00 -3.07 -23.10
N ASP A 133 -6.94 -3.85 -23.62
CA ASP A 133 -8.09 -3.31 -24.33
C ASP A 133 -9.02 -2.57 -23.38
N PHE A 134 -9.38 -1.33 -23.73
CA PHE A 134 -10.17 -0.46 -22.86
C PHE A 134 -11.60 -0.97 -22.63
N ASP A 135 -12.21 -1.58 -23.65
CA ASP A 135 -13.62 -1.94 -23.64
C ASP A 135 -13.84 -3.38 -23.17
N THR A 136 -12.88 -4.28 -23.43
CA THR A 136 -13.06 -5.72 -23.19
C THR A 136 -12.28 -6.28 -22.01
N ASP A 137 -11.14 -5.68 -21.63
CA ASP A 137 -10.32 -6.28 -20.57
C ASP A 137 -10.83 -5.93 -19.17
N ASP A 138 -10.90 -6.95 -18.32
CA ASP A 138 -11.34 -6.85 -16.93
C ASP A 138 -10.58 -5.77 -16.13
N ILE A 139 -9.32 -5.48 -16.49
CA ILE A 139 -8.53 -4.46 -15.81
C ILE A 139 -9.11 -3.05 -16.00
N TRP A 140 -9.55 -2.71 -17.21
CA TRP A 140 -10.19 -1.44 -17.52
C TRP A 140 -11.64 -1.42 -17.06
N ILE A 141 -12.37 -2.52 -17.24
CA ILE A 141 -13.74 -2.67 -16.72
C ILE A 141 -13.77 -2.45 -15.21
N ASN A 142 -12.84 -3.03 -14.44
CA ASN A 142 -12.77 -2.83 -12.99
C ASN A 142 -12.38 -1.39 -12.62
N PHE A 143 -11.41 -0.82 -13.35
CA PHE A 143 -10.96 0.56 -13.14
C PHE A 143 -12.09 1.58 -13.36
N THR A 144 -12.78 1.52 -14.50
CA THR A 144 -13.86 2.45 -14.87
C THR A 144 -15.04 2.32 -13.92
N ASN A 145 -15.42 1.09 -13.57
CA ASN A 145 -16.43 0.83 -12.55
C ASN A 145 -16.10 1.49 -11.20
N ARG A 146 -14.85 1.35 -10.73
CA ARG A 146 -14.43 1.99 -9.49
C ARG A 146 -14.41 3.52 -9.60
N LEU A 147 -13.99 4.06 -10.74
CA LEU A 147 -14.01 5.50 -11.00
C LEU A 147 -15.46 6.06 -10.97
N THR A 148 -16.40 5.38 -11.62
CA THR A 148 -17.83 5.75 -11.62
C THR A 148 -18.42 5.76 -10.20
N ASP A 149 -18.03 4.81 -9.34
CA ASP A 149 -18.45 4.81 -7.92
C ASP A 149 -17.98 6.04 -7.14
N LEU A 150 -16.82 6.59 -7.50
CA LEU A 150 -16.27 7.77 -6.83
C LEU A 150 -16.98 9.03 -7.29
N ILE A 151 -17.21 9.15 -8.60
CA ILE A 151 -17.89 10.31 -9.21
C ILE A 151 -19.37 10.37 -8.79
N SER A 152 -20.05 9.23 -8.70
CA SER A 152 -21.47 9.19 -8.32
C SER A 152 -21.75 9.47 -6.84
N LYS A 153 -20.71 9.44 -6.00
CA LYS A 153 -20.80 9.68 -4.54
C LYS A 153 -20.21 11.02 -4.10
N SER A 154 -19.59 11.77 -5.01
CA SER A 154 -19.05 13.12 -4.81
C SER A 154 -20.08 14.18 -5.16
#